data_AF-A0A5B9DBB2-F1
#
_entry.id   AF-A0A5B9DBB2-F1
#
_cell.length_a   1.000
_cell.length_b   1.000
_cell.length_c   1.000
_cell.angle_alpha   90.00
_cell.angle_beta   90.00
_cell.angle_gamma   90.00
#
_symmetry.space_group_name_H-M   'P 1'
#
loop_
_entity.id
_entity.type
_entity.pdbx_description
1 polymer ?
#
loop_
_entity_poly.entity_id
_entity_poly.type
_entity_poly.pdbx_seq_one_letter_code
_entity_poly.pdbx_strand_id
1 'polypeptide(L)'
;MILQNLYIIMSVLNLAIQILAILVLFILIILLGIVTLQKKLEPNCSKDFSIFSIINLACLMISLIIGIFVNIPFVEMNNTLFYLLLCISMEIYLFHKKSKWKFSLLTTILLCFSIIIWITDIILIFILWGDIESFIISAIVDILTSTIFIIIGIVILILLRNSAKENLSVKTYTKPFSIGIVILLIIKSLFMPILTITNLITHYGDFEYDENFYLIIYGIIFIKHLLLIIGIIFIAIGTLKTMYVPLIFSKDKGKKVILPRKETRYSPPIIIYCPECGGPISPDTPFCTNCGHRLNN
;
A
#
# COMPACT_ATOMS: atom_id res chain seq x y z
N MET A 1 28.90 -25.74 26.79
CA MET A 1 28.99 -24.40 27.41
C MET A 1 29.04 -23.26 26.38
N ILE A 2 29.93 -23.29 25.37
CA ILE A 2 29.99 -22.22 24.35
C ILE A 2 28.68 -22.10 23.54
N LEU A 3 28.12 -23.22 23.05
CA LEU A 3 26.87 -23.18 22.29
C LEU A 3 25.68 -22.71 23.13
N GLN A 4 25.58 -23.13 24.39
CA GLN A 4 24.54 -22.67 25.31
C GLN A 4 24.60 -21.16 25.53
N ASN A 5 25.80 -20.59 25.67
CA ASN A 5 25.95 -19.13 25.76
C ASN A 5 25.56 -18.44 24.45
N LEU A 6 25.94 -19.01 23.30
CA LEU A 6 25.56 -18.47 21.99
C LEU A 6 24.04 -18.48 21.79
N TYR A 7 23.36 -19.55 22.22
CA TYR A 7 21.91 -19.67 22.20
C TYR A 7 21.24 -18.55 23.03
N ILE A 8 21.69 -18.35 24.28
CA ILE A 8 21.16 -17.30 25.14
C ILE A 8 21.35 -15.92 24.48
N ILE A 9 22.54 -15.67 23.92
CA ILE A 9 22.84 -14.41 23.21
C ILE A 9 21.89 -14.22 22.02
N MET A 10 21.70 -15.24 21.18
CA MET A 10 20.81 -15.16 20.01
C MET A 10 19.35 -14.95 20.40
N SER A 11 18.89 -15.61 21.48
CA SER A 11 17.53 -15.43 22.01
C SER A 11 17.30 -14.01 22.51
N VAL A 12 18.24 -13.48 23.31
CA VAL A 12 18.19 -12.09 23.82
C VAL A 12 18.27 -11.08 22.65
N LEU A 13 19.13 -11.32 21.67
CA LEU A 13 19.26 -10.47 20.49
C LEU A 13 17.98 -10.46 19.66
N ASN A 14 17.35 -11.63 19.45
CA ASN A 14 16.08 -11.73 18.74
C ASN A 14 14.97 -10.97 19.48
N LEU A 15 14.88 -11.10 20.80
CA LEU A 15 13.93 -10.33 21.61
C LEU A 15 14.18 -8.83 21.50
N ALA A 16 15.45 -8.39 21.59
CA ALA A 16 15.80 -6.98 21.45
C ALA A 16 15.41 -6.41 20.08
N ILE A 17 15.62 -7.18 19.00
CA ILE A 17 15.21 -6.82 17.64
C ILE A 17 13.70 -6.72 17.50
N GLN A 18 12.95 -7.63 18.13
CA GLN A 18 11.48 -7.57 18.15
C GLN A 18 10.99 -6.30 18.87
N ILE A 19 11.54 -6.00 20.04
CA ILE A 19 11.22 -4.78 20.79
C ILE A 19 11.54 -3.54 19.95
N LEU A 20 12.70 -3.51 19.29
CA LEU A 20 13.07 -2.40 18.41
C LEU A 20 12.11 -2.26 17.22
N ALA A 21 11.72 -3.38 16.58
CA ALA A 21 10.76 -3.36 15.49
C ALA A 21 9.40 -2.80 15.93
N ILE A 22 8.90 -3.21 17.10
CA ILE A 22 7.68 -2.68 17.72
C ILE A 22 7.80 -1.18 17.95
N LEU A 23 8.93 -0.74 18.51
CA LEU A 23 9.16 0.67 18.81
C LEU A 23 9.20 1.52 17.54
N VAL A 24 9.97 1.10 16.53
CA VAL A 24 10.08 1.78 15.22
C VAL A 24 8.71 1.91 14.58
N LEU A 25 7.95 0.82 14.60
CA LEU A 25 6.61 0.77 14.08
C LEU A 25 5.66 1.71 14.82
N PHE A 26 5.66 1.68 16.15
CA PHE A 26 4.85 2.55 16.99
C PHE A 26 5.16 4.03 16.71
N ILE A 27 6.44 4.38 16.58
CA ILE A 27 6.88 5.73 16.18
C ILE A 27 6.34 6.07 14.79
N LEU A 28 6.44 5.17 13.81
CA LEU A 28 5.91 5.40 12.47
C LEU A 28 4.41 5.65 12.47
N ILE A 29 3.65 4.90 13.27
CA ILE A 29 2.19 5.07 13.42
C ILE A 29 1.87 6.43 14.01
N ILE A 30 2.56 6.84 15.07
CA ILE A 30 2.38 8.16 15.69
C ILE A 30 2.68 9.26 14.68
N LEU A 31 3.84 9.19 14.00
CA LEU A 31 4.23 10.17 13.00
C LEU A 31 3.17 10.27 11.89
N LEU A 32 2.68 9.12 11.43
CA LEU A 32 1.67 9.06 10.37
C LEU A 32 0.32 9.62 10.85
N GLY A 33 -0.07 9.35 12.09
CA GLY A 33 -1.24 9.95 12.74
C GLY A 33 -1.12 11.47 12.88
N ILE A 34 0.04 11.99 13.30
CA ILE A 34 0.30 13.43 13.41
C ILE A 34 0.21 14.10 12.04
N VAL A 35 0.86 13.54 11.01
CA VAL A 35 0.80 14.11 9.65
C VAL A 35 -0.63 14.10 9.11
N THR A 36 -1.37 13.04 9.39
CA THR A 36 -2.78 12.90 9.00
C THR A 36 -3.65 13.96 9.69
N LEU A 37 -3.44 14.19 10.99
CA LEU A 37 -4.14 15.22 11.77
C LEU A 37 -3.79 16.64 11.30
N GLN A 38 -2.50 16.91 11.01
CA GLN A 38 -2.06 18.21 10.53
C GLN A 38 -2.74 18.59 9.21
N LYS A 39 -2.88 17.65 8.26
CA LYS A 39 -3.61 17.89 7.01
C LYS A 39 -5.08 18.22 7.22
N LYS A 40 -5.72 17.64 8.24
CA LYS A 40 -7.13 17.94 8.57
C LYS A 40 -7.32 19.35 9.14
N LEU A 41 -6.29 19.94 9.75
CA LEU A 41 -6.33 21.29 10.30
C LEU A 41 -6.19 22.39 9.24
N GLU A 42 -5.85 22.06 7.99
CA GLU A 42 -5.80 23.04 6.92
C GLU A 42 -7.22 23.49 6.52
N PRO A 43 -7.53 24.80 6.57
CA PRO A 43 -8.90 25.32 6.42
C PRO A 43 -9.53 25.09 5.04
N ASN A 44 -8.75 24.68 4.04
CA ASN A 44 -9.20 24.39 2.68
C ASN A 44 -9.31 22.88 2.38
N CYS A 45 -9.00 22.00 3.33
CA CYS A 45 -9.11 20.57 3.11
C CYS A 45 -10.59 20.16 3.21
N SER A 46 -11.19 19.80 2.08
CA SER A 46 -12.61 19.41 1.98
C SER A 46 -13.00 18.34 3.01
N LYS A 47 -14.24 18.41 3.51
CA LYS A 47 -14.86 17.50 4.51
C LYS A 47 -14.80 16.00 4.20
N ASP A 48 -14.32 15.62 3.02
CA ASP A 48 -14.20 14.22 2.55
C ASP A 48 -12.93 13.51 3.01
N PHE A 49 -12.15 14.11 3.92
CA PHE A 49 -11.10 13.37 4.60
C PHE A 49 -11.76 12.23 5.40
N SER A 50 -11.66 11.03 4.85
CA SER A 50 -12.61 9.97 5.11
C SER A 50 -12.44 9.47 6.53
N ILE A 51 -13.55 9.41 7.27
CA ILE A 51 -13.73 8.63 8.50
C ILE A 51 -12.99 7.28 8.44
N PHE A 52 -12.87 6.70 7.24
CA PHE A 52 -12.05 5.55 6.90
C PHE A 52 -10.59 5.57 7.41
N SER A 53 -9.84 6.66 7.24
CA SER A 53 -8.43 6.73 7.69
C SER A 53 -8.34 6.68 9.22
N ILE A 54 -9.30 7.31 9.90
CA ILE A 54 -9.40 7.32 11.36
C ILE A 54 -9.79 5.94 11.86
N ILE A 55 -10.76 5.28 11.23
CA ILE A 55 -11.16 3.90 11.56
C ILE A 55 -9.97 2.95 11.39
N ASN A 56 -9.24 3.04 10.27
CA ASN A 56 -8.06 2.21 10.04
C ASN A 56 -7.00 2.46 11.12
N LEU A 57 -6.69 3.72 11.43
CA LEU A 57 -5.72 4.04 12.49
C LEU A 57 -6.17 3.52 13.87
N ALA A 58 -7.47 3.61 14.19
CA ALA A 58 -8.03 3.07 15.42
C ALA A 58 -7.95 1.54 15.46
N CYS A 59 -8.30 0.85 14.38
CA CYS A 59 -8.12 -0.59 14.24
C CYS A 59 -6.65 -0.99 14.38
N LEU A 60 -5.71 -0.17 13.88
CA LEU A 60 -4.28 -0.38 14.08
C LEU A 60 -3.95 -0.42 15.57
N MET A 61 -4.35 0.63 16.27
CA MET A 61 -4.02 0.81 17.67
C MET A 61 -4.61 -0.30 18.52
N ILE A 62 -5.86 -0.68 18.25
CA ILE A 62 -6.53 -1.79 18.93
C ILE A 62 -5.79 -3.11 18.66
N SER A 63 -5.40 -3.39 17.40
CA SER A 63 -4.68 -4.62 17.06
C SER A 63 -3.30 -4.67 17.76
N LEU A 64 -2.61 -3.53 17.85
CA LEU A 64 -1.34 -3.41 18.55
C LEU A 64 -1.51 -3.68 20.05
N ILE A 65 -2.53 -3.07 20.65
CA ILE A 65 -2.87 -3.23 22.07
C ILE A 65 -3.21 -4.70 22.35
N ILE A 66 -4.11 -5.31 21.58
CA ILE A 66 -4.50 -6.72 21.75
C ILE A 66 -3.28 -7.64 21.66
N GLY A 67 -2.41 -7.45 20.67
CA GLY A 67 -1.22 -8.29 20.53
C GLY A 67 -0.25 -8.17 21.71
N ILE A 68 -0.09 -6.97 22.27
CA ILE A 68 0.71 -6.75 23.50
C ILE A 68 0.06 -7.44 24.71
N PHE A 69 -1.27 -7.32 24.88
CA PHE A 69 -1.96 -7.83 26.06
C PHE A 69 -2.16 -9.34 26.08
N VAL A 70 -2.37 -9.97 24.92
CA VAL A 70 -2.62 -11.42 24.84
C VAL A 70 -1.32 -12.22 24.84
N ASN A 71 -0.16 -11.56 24.86
CA ASN A 71 1.16 -12.19 24.80
C ASN A 71 1.28 -13.17 23.62
N ILE A 72 0.53 -12.88 22.54
CA ILE A 72 0.56 -13.67 21.33
C ILE A 72 1.96 -13.50 20.75
N PRO A 73 2.65 -14.59 20.39
CA PRO A 73 3.95 -14.50 19.77
C PRO A 73 3.88 -13.53 18.58
N PHE A 74 4.84 -12.60 18.55
CA PHE A 74 4.96 -11.49 17.58
C PHE A 74 4.78 -11.90 16.10
N VAL A 75 4.94 -13.18 15.82
CA VAL A 75 4.68 -13.84 14.54
C VAL A 75 3.28 -13.53 13.99
N GLU A 76 2.24 -13.49 14.82
CA GLU A 76 0.86 -13.28 14.36
C GLU A 76 0.49 -11.80 14.18
N MET A 77 1.04 -10.90 15.02
CA MET A 77 0.85 -9.44 14.88
C MET A 77 1.34 -8.90 13.53
N ASN A 78 2.33 -9.56 12.92
CA ASN A 78 2.86 -9.19 11.60
C ASN A 78 1.80 -9.26 10.49
N ASN A 79 0.75 -10.08 10.62
CA ASN A 79 -0.27 -10.18 9.59
C ASN A 79 -1.14 -8.91 9.53
N THR A 80 -1.73 -8.56 10.66
CA THR A 80 -2.64 -7.41 10.80
C THR A 80 -1.91 -6.10 10.53
N LEU A 81 -0.69 -5.99 11.05
CA LEU A 81 0.15 -4.82 10.85
C LEU A 81 0.55 -4.63 9.39
N PHE A 82 0.87 -5.73 8.69
CA PHE A 82 1.23 -5.71 7.29
C PHE A 82 0.06 -5.23 6.43
N TYR A 83 -1.15 -5.78 6.63
CA TYR A 83 -2.35 -5.32 5.92
C TYR A 83 -2.60 -3.84 6.13
N LEU A 84 -2.36 -3.35 7.34
CA LEU A 84 -2.65 -1.97 7.63
C LEU A 84 -1.62 -0.98 7.10
N LEU A 85 -0.33 -1.34 7.12
CA LEU A 85 0.72 -0.59 6.42
C LEU A 85 0.40 -0.51 4.91
N LEU A 86 -0.15 -1.59 4.37
CA LEU A 86 -0.64 -1.66 2.99
C LEU A 86 -1.84 -0.74 2.77
N CYS A 87 -2.85 -0.76 3.66
CA CYS A 87 -4.00 0.15 3.62
C CYS A 87 -3.55 1.62 3.63
N ILE A 88 -2.66 1.98 4.56
CA ILE A 88 -2.12 3.33 4.74
C ILE A 88 -1.39 3.78 3.48
N SER A 89 -0.54 2.90 2.94
CA SER A 89 0.22 3.22 1.74
C SER A 89 -0.64 3.36 0.48
N MET A 90 -1.74 2.61 0.40
CA MET A 90 -2.72 2.75 -0.67
C MET A 90 -3.55 4.01 -0.54
N GLU A 91 -3.84 4.46 0.67
CA GLU A 91 -4.57 5.70 0.90
C GLU A 91 -3.77 6.92 0.42
N ILE A 92 -2.45 6.90 0.60
CA ILE A 92 -1.53 7.89 0.03
C ILE A 92 -1.51 7.84 -1.50
N TYR A 93 -1.74 6.68 -2.10
CA TYR A 93 -1.81 6.52 -3.57
C TYR A 93 -3.13 6.99 -4.18
N LEU A 94 -4.19 7.08 -3.37
CA LEU A 94 -5.57 7.32 -3.82
C LEU A 94 -5.94 8.79 -4.03
N PHE A 95 -4.97 9.70 -4.17
CA PHE A 95 -5.22 11.08 -4.59
C PHE A 95 -5.81 11.21 -6.01
N HIS A 96 -5.92 10.11 -6.78
CA HIS A 96 -6.70 10.09 -8.01
C HIS A 96 -8.18 9.77 -7.76
N LYS A 97 -9.04 10.81 -7.78
CA LYS A 97 -10.48 10.76 -7.45
C LYS A 97 -11.26 9.62 -8.14
N LYS A 98 -10.86 9.21 -9.35
CA LYS A 98 -11.58 8.21 -10.16
C LYS A 98 -11.31 6.75 -9.76
N SER A 99 -10.22 6.46 -9.04
CA SER A 99 -9.85 5.08 -8.65
C SER A 99 -10.09 4.76 -7.17
N LYS A 100 -10.39 5.76 -6.33
CA LYS A 100 -10.54 5.64 -4.86
C LYS A 100 -11.40 4.45 -4.43
N TRP A 101 -12.59 4.29 -5.02
CA TRP A 101 -13.54 3.26 -4.60
C TRP A 101 -13.09 1.83 -4.96
N LYS A 102 -12.49 1.62 -6.14
CA LYS A 102 -12.04 0.29 -6.58
C LYS A 102 -10.96 -0.28 -5.67
N PHE A 103 -10.02 0.57 -5.25
CA PHE A 103 -8.97 0.17 -4.32
C PHE A 103 -9.51 -0.03 -2.91
N SER A 104 -10.38 0.87 -2.43
CA SER A 104 -11.00 0.69 -1.12
C SER A 104 -11.75 -0.64 -1.04
N LEU A 105 -12.52 -0.99 -2.07
CA LEU A 105 -13.23 -2.26 -2.15
C LEU A 105 -12.26 -3.45 -2.14
N LEU A 106 -11.20 -3.41 -2.95
CA LEU A 106 -10.19 -4.47 -2.99
C LEU A 106 -9.53 -4.68 -1.63
N THR A 107 -9.12 -3.59 -0.97
CA THR A 107 -8.49 -3.63 0.34
C THR A 107 -9.45 -4.19 1.40
N THR A 108 -10.72 -3.79 1.39
CA THR A 108 -11.74 -4.34 2.29
C THR A 108 -11.94 -5.84 2.06
N ILE A 109 -12.05 -6.28 0.80
CA ILE A 109 -12.20 -7.70 0.46
C ILE A 109 -11.00 -8.51 0.98
N LEU A 110 -9.78 -8.01 0.76
CA LEU A 110 -8.55 -8.67 1.22
C LEU A 110 -8.49 -8.75 2.75
N LEU A 111 -8.87 -7.69 3.45
CA LEU A 111 -8.91 -7.66 4.90
C LEU A 111 -9.95 -8.66 5.46
N CYS A 112 -11.15 -8.70 4.88
CA CYS A 112 -12.18 -9.68 5.23
C CYS A 112 -11.67 -11.11 4.99
N PHE A 113 -11.03 -11.38 3.84
CA PHE A 113 -10.50 -12.70 3.53
C PHE A 113 -9.42 -13.13 4.52
N SER A 114 -8.53 -12.22 4.90
CA SER A 114 -7.51 -12.50 5.92
C SER A 114 -8.10 -12.80 7.29
N ILE A 115 -9.17 -12.09 7.68
CA ILE A 115 -9.86 -12.35 8.96
C ILE A 115 -10.52 -13.74 8.91
N ILE A 116 -11.16 -14.10 7.80
CA ILE A 116 -11.79 -15.41 7.63
C ILE A 116 -10.76 -16.55 7.74
N ILE A 117 -9.60 -16.41 7.08
CA ILE A 117 -8.51 -17.39 7.21
C ILE A 117 -8.08 -17.53 8.66
N TRP A 118 -7.84 -16.40 9.35
CA TRP A 118 -7.38 -16.42 10.75
C TRP A 118 -8.40 -17.08 11.68
N ILE A 119 -9.69 -16.78 11.51
CA ILE A 119 -10.76 -17.44 12.26
C ILE A 119 -10.79 -18.93 11.97
N THR A 120 -10.62 -19.32 10.70
CA THR A 120 -10.63 -20.72 10.28
C THR A 120 -9.46 -21.48 10.89
N ASP A 121 -8.27 -20.86 10.93
CA ASP A 121 -7.08 -21.41 11.57
C ASP A 121 -7.30 -21.66 13.07
N ILE A 122 -7.84 -20.67 13.80
CA ILE A 122 -8.18 -20.81 15.23
C ILE A 122 -9.18 -21.94 15.47
N ILE A 123 -10.26 -21.97 14.69
CA ILE A 123 -11.29 -23.00 14.83
C ILE A 123 -10.68 -24.39 14.60
N LEU A 124 -9.80 -24.50 13.62
CA LEU A 124 -9.22 -25.76 13.22
C LEU A 124 -8.17 -26.27 14.22
N ILE A 125 -7.34 -25.37 14.76
CA ILE A 125 -6.44 -25.65 15.89
C ILE A 125 -7.24 -26.16 17.10
N PHE A 126 -8.40 -25.55 17.37
CA PHE A 126 -9.25 -25.94 18.49
C PHE A 126 -9.91 -27.32 18.29
N ILE A 127 -10.32 -27.65 17.06
CA ILE A 127 -11.00 -28.93 16.74
C ILE A 127 -10.02 -30.11 16.75
N LEU A 128 -8.80 -29.92 16.27
CA LEU A 128 -7.85 -31.03 16.02
C LEU A 128 -6.78 -31.18 17.10
N TRP A 129 -7.10 -30.75 18.31
CA TRP A 129 -6.11 -30.55 19.38
C TRP A 129 -5.27 -31.81 19.64
N GLY A 130 -3.97 -31.73 19.30
CA GLY A 130 -2.94 -32.67 19.76
C GLY A 130 -2.41 -33.65 18.70
N ASP A 131 -3.00 -33.72 17.51
CA ASP A 131 -2.62 -34.71 16.50
C ASP A 131 -1.72 -34.13 15.39
N ILE A 132 -0.98 -35.02 14.71
CA ILE A 132 -0.20 -34.73 13.49
C ILE A 132 -1.03 -33.94 12.46
N GLU A 133 -2.32 -34.24 12.40
CA GLU A 133 -3.28 -33.59 11.51
C GLU A 133 -3.35 -32.08 11.74
N SER A 134 -3.27 -31.62 12.99
CA SER A 134 -3.29 -30.19 13.32
C SER A 134 -2.07 -29.45 12.74
N PHE A 135 -0.89 -30.04 12.81
CA PHE A 135 0.33 -29.47 12.24
C PHE A 135 0.30 -29.46 10.71
N ILE A 136 -0.17 -30.55 10.09
CA ILE A 136 -0.31 -30.62 8.63
C ILE A 136 -1.25 -29.52 8.15
N ILE A 137 -2.39 -29.34 8.82
CA ILE A 137 -3.35 -28.34 8.36
C ILE A 137 -2.84 -26.92 8.65
N SER A 138 -2.20 -26.66 9.78
CA SER A 138 -1.53 -25.38 10.02
C SER A 138 -0.51 -25.06 8.92
N ALA A 139 0.29 -26.04 8.49
CA ALA A 139 1.20 -25.88 7.36
C ALA A 139 0.49 -25.57 6.04
N ILE A 140 -0.63 -26.24 5.75
CA ILE A 140 -1.46 -25.96 4.56
C ILE A 140 -2.01 -24.53 4.62
N VAL A 141 -2.55 -24.12 5.76
CA VAL A 141 -3.08 -22.76 5.98
C VAL A 141 -1.98 -21.71 5.79
N ASP A 142 -0.78 -21.94 6.34
CA ASP A 142 0.37 -21.06 6.18
C ASP A 142 0.81 -20.93 4.73
N ILE A 143 0.87 -22.04 3.97
CA ILE A 143 1.22 -22.05 2.55
C ILE A 143 0.16 -21.30 1.72
N LEU A 144 -1.12 -21.55 1.98
CA LEU A 144 -2.22 -20.89 1.28
C LEU A 144 -2.20 -19.38 1.55
N THR A 145 -2.05 -19.00 2.81
CA THR A 145 -1.92 -17.61 3.26
C THR A 145 -0.72 -16.93 2.60
N SER A 146 0.42 -17.61 2.56
CA SER A 146 1.66 -17.14 1.92
C SER A 146 1.48 -16.93 0.42
N THR A 147 0.73 -17.79 -0.25
CA THR A 147 0.42 -17.67 -1.69
C THR A 147 -0.48 -16.44 -1.95
N ILE A 148 -1.48 -16.22 -1.11
CA ILE A 148 -2.37 -15.05 -1.20
C ILE A 148 -1.56 -13.76 -1.01
N PHE A 149 -0.64 -13.72 -0.05
CA PHE A 149 0.25 -12.57 0.15
C PHE A 149 1.11 -12.27 -1.08
N ILE A 150 1.65 -13.30 -1.76
CA ILE A 150 2.36 -13.10 -3.03
C ILE A 150 1.45 -12.49 -4.08
N ILE A 151 0.24 -13.05 -4.27
CA ILE A 151 -0.73 -12.55 -5.27
C ILE A 151 -1.06 -11.09 -5.00
N ILE A 152 -1.37 -10.74 -3.75
CA ILE A 152 -1.62 -9.36 -3.31
C ILE A 152 -0.43 -8.46 -3.65
N GLY A 153 0.79 -8.92 -3.37
CA GLY A 153 2.02 -8.18 -3.69
C GLY A 153 2.18 -7.89 -5.16
N ILE A 154 1.98 -8.90 -6.01
CA ILE A 154 2.04 -8.76 -7.45
C ILE A 154 0.99 -7.74 -7.93
N VAL A 155 -0.24 -7.83 -7.43
CA VAL A 155 -1.31 -6.88 -7.76
C VAL A 155 -0.91 -5.46 -7.38
N ILE A 156 -0.39 -5.25 -6.17
CA ILE A 156 0.06 -3.92 -5.72
C ILE A 156 1.20 -3.41 -6.61
N LEU A 157 2.18 -4.23 -6.95
CA LEU A 157 3.30 -3.84 -7.79
C LEU A 157 2.85 -3.48 -9.21
N ILE A 158 1.88 -4.19 -9.76
CA ILE A 158 1.26 -3.84 -11.05
C ILE A 158 0.56 -2.48 -10.95
N LEU A 159 -0.18 -2.24 -9.88
CA LEU A 159 -0.90 -0.98 -9.66
C LEU A 159 0.07 0.19 -9.47
N LEU A 160 1.16 -0.02 -8.72
CA LEU A 160 2.26 0.94 -8.54
C LEU A 160 2.95 1.26 -9.87
N ARG A 161 3.20 0.22 -10.68
CA ARG A 161 3.80 0.37 -12.00
C ARG A 161 2.90 1.17 -12.93
N ASN A 162 1.59 0.93 -12.91
CA ASN A 162 0.65 1.60 -13.79
C ASN A 162 0.55 3.10 -13.48
N SER A 163 0.37 3.52 -12.23
CA SER A 163 0.30 4.97 -11.98
C SER A 163 1.67 5.67 -11.99
N ALA A 164 2.78 4.93 -11.86
CA ALA A 164 4.10 5.46 -12.19
C ALA A 164 4.28 5.78 -13.69
N LYS A 165 3.52 5.15 -14.60
CA LYS A 165 3.49 5.53 -16.03
C LYS A 165 2.73 6.83 -16.27
N GLU A 166 1.70 7.09 -15.49
CA GLU A 166 0.84 8.27 -15.65
C GLU A 166 1.46 9.56 -15.08
N ASN A 167 2.37 9.44 -14.09
CA ASN A 167 3.03 10.59 -13.47
C ASN A 167 4.54 10.36 -13.29
N LEU A 168 5.35 11.11 -14.04
CA LEU A 168 6.82 11.03 -13.99
C LEU A 168 7.37 11.34 -12.59
N SER A 169 6.74 12.27 -11.85
CA SER A 169 7.12 12.60 -10.47
C SER A 169 6.90 11.40 -9.55
N VAL A 170 5.80 10.68 -9.70
CA VAL A 170 5.44 9.50 -8.90
C VAL A 170 6.45 8.36 -9.11
N LYS A 171 6.99 8.20 -10.32
CA LYS A 171 7.98 7.17 -10.67
C LYS A 171 9.22 7.15 -9.77
N THR A 172 9.71 8.31 -9.35
CA THR A 172 10.89 8.41 -8.48
C THR A 172 10.60 7.90 -7.06
N TYR A 173 9.36 8.03 -6.61
CA TYR A 173 8.94 7.67 -5.25
C TYR A 173 8.41 6.24 -5.15
N THR A 174 7.83 5.69 -6.21
CA THR A 174 7.32 4.31 -6.17
C THR A 174 8.43 3.28 -6.07
N LYS A 175 9.66 3.57 -6.51
CA LYS A 175 10.76 2.59 -6.49
C LYS A 175 11.11 2.06 -5.09
N PRO A 176 11.48 2.89 -4.09
CA PRO A 176 11.78 2.40 -2.73
C PRO A 176 10.56 1.72 -2.10
N PHE A 177 9.37 2.24 -2.35
CA PHE A 177 8.12 1.70 -1.85
C PHE A 177 7.82 0.29 -2.42
N SER A 178 8.01 0.11 -3.73
CA SER A 178 7.88 -1.18 -4.41
C SER A 178 8.88 -2.21 -3.87
N ILE A 179 10.13 -1.78 -3.65
CA ILE A 179 11.17 -2.62 -3.06
C ILE A 179 10.76 -3.07 -1.66
N GLY A 180 10.27 -2.16 -0.83
CA GLY A 180 9.77 -2.49 0.51
C GLY A 180 8.64 -3.52 0.49
N ILE A 181 7.66 -3.36 -0.42
CA ILE A 181 6.56 -4.33 -0.58
C ILE A 181 7.08 -5.69 -1.02
N VAL A 182 7.95 -5.74 -2.03
CA VAL A 182 8.56 -6.98 -2.53
C VAL A 182 9.28 -7.70 -1.40
N ILE A 183 10.15 -6.98 -0.67
CA ILE A 183 10.90 -7.52 0.46
C ILE A 183 9.93 -8.09 1.49
N LEU A 184 8.96 -7.32 1.96
CA LEU A 184 8.05 -7.80 3.01
C LEU A 184 7.21 -9.00 2.58
N LEU A 185 6.69 -9.00 1.35
CA LEU A 185 5.77 -10.04 0.89
C LEU A 185 6.48 -11.34 0.51
N ILE A 186 7.60 -11.23 -0.20
CA ILE A 186 8.39 -12.40 -0.57
C ILE A 186 8.95 -13.07 0.68
N ILE A 187 9.48 -12.28 1.62
CA ILE A 187 10.13 -12.83 2.80
C ILE A 187 9.11 -13.49 3.70
N LYS A 188 7.98 -12.85 3.93
CA LYS A 188 6.92 -13.49 4.70
C LYS A 188 6.47 -14.81 4.06
N SER A 189 6.26 -14.81 2.74
CA SER A 189 5.79 -15.98 2.02
C SER A 189 6.80 -17.12 1.99
N LEU A 190 8.10 -16.82 1.96
CA LEU A 190 9.17 -17.82 2.01
C LEU A 190 9.38 -18.37 3.42
N PHE A 191 9.40 -17.49 4.43
CA PHE A 191 9.82 -17.89 5.77
C PHE A 191 8.72 -18.57 6.59
N MET A 192 7.43 -18.30 6.33
CA MET A 192 6.35 -18.98 7.08
C MET A 192 6.35 -20.50 6.83
N PRO A 193 6.32 -21.00 5.58
CA PRO A 193 6.37 -22.45 5.34
C PRO A 193 7.64 -23.10 5.89
N ILE A 194 8.78 -22.43 5.80
CA ILE A 194 10.05 -22.94 6.35
C ILE A 194 9.93 -23.13 7.86
N LEU A 195 9.38 -22.14 8.57
CA LEU A 195 9.22 -22.22 10.03
C LEU A 195 8.23 -23.33 10.41
N THR A 196 7.13 -23.49 9.68
CA THR A 196 6.13 -24.53 9.98
C THR A 196 6.67 -25.93 9.71
N ILE A 197 7.40 -26.13 8.61
CA ILE A 197 8.10 -27.39 8.32
C ILE A 197 9.15 -27.68 9.39
N THR A 198 9.90 -26.66 9.79
CA THR A 198 10.91 -26.79 10.85
C THR A 198 10.27 -27.22 12.17
N ASN A 199 9.16 -26.60 12.56
CA ASN A 199 8.43 -26.95 13.78
C ASN A 199 7.88 -28.39 13.71
N LEU A 200 7.38 -28.81 12.54
CA LEU A 200 6.95 -30.17 12.30
C LEU A 200 8.10 -31.17 12.49
N ILE A 201 9.27 -30.87 11.91
CA ILE A 201 10.49 -31.68 12.04
C ILE A 201 10.94 -31.76 13.50
N THR A 202 10.94 -30.65 14.25
CA THR A 202 11.31 -30.66 15.66
C THR A 202 10.33 -31.44 16.54
N HIS A 203 9.06 -31.49 16.17
CA HIS A 203 8.03 -32.11 16.99
C HIS A 203 7.94 -33.61 16.77
N TYR A 204 8.10 -34.08 15.53
CA TYR A 204 7.97 -35.50 15.16
C TYR A 204 9.27 -36.21 14.84
N GLY A 205 10.31 -35.47 14.50
CA GLY A 205 11.61 -36.06 14.28
C GLY A 205 12.20 -36.46 15.62
N ASP A 206 12.55 -37.72 15.75
CA ASP A 206 13.30 -38.29 16.88
C ASP A 206 14.78 -37.84 16.83
N PHE A 207 15.00 -36.58 16.46
CA PHE A 207 16.30 -35.95 16.42
C PHE A 207 16.71 -35.71 17.87
N GLU A 208 17.56 -36.59 18.40
CA GLU A 208 18.35 -36.27 19.59
C GLU A 208 18.91 -34.86 19.44
N TYR A 209 18.62 -33.99 20.41
CA TYR A 209 18.92 -32.56 20.46
C TYR A 209 20.20 -32.17 19.70
N ASP A 210 20.09 -31.91 18.38
CA ASP A 210 21.20 -31.39 17.59
C ASP A 210 21.25 -29.88 17.78
N GLU A 211 22.18 -29.43 18.62
CA GLU A 211 22.40 -28.01 18.90
C GLU A 211 22.64 -27.18 17.62
N ASN A 212 23.17 -27.79 16.55
CA ASN A 212 23.36 -27.13 15.26
C ASN A 212 22.04 -26.83 14.57
N PHE A 213 21.07 -27.75 14.67
CA PHE A 213 19.75 -27.57 14.08
C PHE A 213 19.06 -26.36 14.68
N TYR A 214 19.05 -26.24 16.02
CA TYR A 214 18.53 -25.06 16.70
C TYR A 214 19.23 -23.77 16.26
N LEU A 215 20.57 -23.78 16.16
CA LEU A 215 21.31 -22.60 15.72
C LEU A 215 20.87 -22.13 14.31
N ILE A 216 20.63 -23.07 13.40
CA ILE A 216 20.10 -22.77 12.05
C ILE A 216 18.70 -22.15 12.15
N ILE A 217 17.81 -22.72 12.97
CA ILE A 217 16.44 -22.20 13.16
C ILE A 217 16.48 -20.77 13.68
N TYR A 218 17.25 -20.50 14.74
CA TYR A 218 17.37 -19.15 15.29
C TYR A 218 18.02 -18.18 14.29
N GLY A 219 18.97 -18.65 13.48
CA GLY A 219 19.55 -17.88 12.38
C GLY A 219 18.49 -17.48 11.34
N ILE A 220 17.64 -18.43 10.92
CA ILE A 220 16.52 -18.18 9.99
C ILE A 220 15.53 -17.18 10.61
N ILE A 221 15.14 -17.36 11.87
CA ILE A 221 14.25 -16.44 12.60
C ILE A 221 14.87 -15.04 12.67
N PHE A 222 16.16 -14.95 12.97
CA PHE A 222 16.87 -13.66 13.01
C PHE A 222 16.86 -12.96 11.65
N ILE A 223 17.21 -13.68 10.57
CA ILE A 223 17.23 -13.13 9.20
C ILE A 223 15.83 -12.65 8.80
N LYS A 224 14.77 -13.39 9.15
CA LYS A 224 13.37 -12.98 8.93
C LYS A 224 13.07 -11.62 9.56
N HIS A 225 13.42 -11.44 10.84
CA HIS A 225 13.16 -10.18 11.55
C HIS A 225 14.00 -9.03 10.99
N LEU A 226 15.28 -9.27 10.68
CA LEU A 226 16.16 -8.27 10.08
C LEU A 226 15.58 -7.76 8.75
N LEU A 227 15.17 -8.68 7.88
CA LEU A 227 14.62 -8.28 6.59
C LEU A 227 13.23 -7.64 6.70
N LEU A 228 12.42 -8.03 7.69
CA LEU A 228 11.18 -7.35 8.02
C LEU A 228 11.45 -5.88 8.35
N ILE A 229 12.43 -5.59 9.20
CA ILE A 229 12.83 -4.22 9.56
C ILE A 229 13.29 -3.45 8.32
N ILE A 230 14.14 -4.06 7.49
CA ILE A 230 14.60 -3.46 6.23
C ILE A 230 13.39 -3.10 5.34
N GLY A 231 12.45 -4.02 5.19
CA GLY A 231 11.22 -3.79 4.41
C GLY A 231 10.38 -2.63 4.95
N ILE A 232 10.19 -2.56 6.27
CA ILE A 232 9.49 -1.46 6.94
C ILE A 232 10.20 -0.12 6.69
N ILE A 233 11.53 -0.09 6.80
CA ILE A 233 12.34 1.13 6.54
C ILE A 233 12.15 1.59 5.09
N PHE A 234 12.20 0.69 4.11
CA PHE A 234 11.98 1.05 2.71
C PHE A 234 10.59 1.61 2.45
N ILE A 235 9.56 1.02 3.07
CA ILE A 235 8.20 1.54 3.01
C ILE A 235 8.12 2.93 3.65
N ALA A 236 8.69 3.12 4.83
CA ALA A 236 8.70 4.40 5.53
C ALA A 236 9.41 5.50 4.74
N ILE A 237 10.56 5.20 4.12
CA ILE A 237 11.26 6.14 3.24
C ILE A 237 10.40 6.48 2.02
N GLY A 238 9.73 5.48 1.44
CA GLY A 238 8.77 5.68 0.35
C GLY A 238 7.63 6.61 0.77
N THR A 239 6.99 6.35 1.90
CA THR A 239 5.85 7.15 2.39
C THR A 239 6.27 8.57 2.75
N LEU A 240 7.38 8.75 3.48
CA LEU A 240 7.92 10.07 3.80
C LEU A 240 8.17 10.88 2.54
N LYS A 241 8.86 10.32 1.55
CA LYS A 241 9.11 11.02 0.29
C LYS A 241 7.83 11.39 -0.45
N THR A 242 6.82 10.53 -0.46
CA THR A 242 5.52 10.86 -1.07
C THR A 242 4.78 11.98 -0.34
N MET A 243 4.98 12.14 0.97
CA MET A 243 4.36 13.22 1.77
C MET A 243 5.00 14.58 1.49
N TYR A 244 6.32 14.62 1.23
CA TYR A 244 7.03 15.86 0.92
C TYR A 244 6.80 16.38 -0.50
N VAL A 245 6.13 15.61 -1.38
CA VAL A 245 5.75 16.12 -2.70
C VAL A 245 4.68 17.18 -2.52
N PRO A 246 5.00 18.47 -2.74
CA PRO A 246 4.04 19.51 -2.46
C PRO A 246 2.91 19.40 -3.51
N LEU A 247 1.66 19.53 -3.06
CA LEU A 247 0.43 19.40 -3.87
C LEU A 247 0.26 20.50 -4.95
N ILE A 248 1.35 21.17 -5.34
CA ILE A 248 1.39 22.30 -6.28
C ILE A 248 0.85 21.90 -7.66
N PHE A 249 0.80 20.60 -7.96
CA PHE A 249 0.28 20.05 -9.23
C PHE A 249 -1.22 20.29 -9.46
N SER A 250 -1.99 20.75 -8.47
CA SER A 250 -3.44 20.93 -8.65
C SER A 250 -3.87 22.29 -9.22
N LYS A 251 -3.01 23.32 -9.24
CA LYS A 251 -3.48 24.67 -9.66
C LYS A 251 -3.27 25.00 -11.15
N ASP A 252 -2.32 24.38 -11.83
CA ASP A 252 -1.98 24.81 -13.19
C ASP A 252 -2.71 24.06 -14.33
N LYS A 253 -3.43 22.98 -14.04
CA LYS A 253 -4.25 22.32 -15.09
C LYS A 253 -5.53 23.10 -15.46
N GLY A 254 -5.90 24.12 -14.67
CA GLY A 254 -7.05 24.99 -14.94
C GLY A 254 -6.71 26.30 -15.62
N LYS A 255 -5.45 26.76 -15.53
CA LYS A 255 -4.96 27.82 -16.41
C LYS A 255 -4.71 27.12 -17.75
N LYS A 256 -5.73 27.09 -18.62
CA LYS A 256 -5.47 27.05 -20.06
C LYS A 256 -4.32 28.03 -20.23
N VAL A 257 -3.16 27.55 -20.69
CA VAL A 257 -2.14 28.45 -21.17
C VAL A 257 -2.87 29.23 -22.23
N ILE A 258 -3.36 30.41 -21.85
CA ILE A 258 -3.70 31.47 -22.77
C ILE A 258 -2.30 31.78 -23.28
N LEU A 259 -1.87 30.99 -24.28
CA LEU A 259 -0.84 31.43 -25.20
C LEU A 259 -1.24 32.86 -25.49
N PRO A 260 -0.36 33.85 -25.22
CA PRO A 260 -0.70 35.26 -25.35
C PRO A 260 -1.51 35.36 -26.61
N ARG A 261 -2.82 35.64 -26.44
CA ARG A 261 -3.77 35.66 -27.54
C ARG A 261 -3.13 36.64 -28.48
N LYS A 262 -2.53 36.13 -29.55
CA LYS A 262 -1.81 36.93 -30.54
C LYS A 262 -2.81 38.03 -30.84
N GLU A 263 -2.47 39.26 -30.45
CA GLU A 263 -3.37 40.39 -30.57
C GLU A 263 -3.60 40.55 -32.07
N THR A 264 -4.59 39.82 -32.60
CA THR A 264 -5.19 40.11 -33.87
C THR A 264 -5.84 41.44 -33.62
N ARG A 265 -5.15 42.50 -34.06
CA ARG A 265 -5.64 43.87 -34.10
C ARG A 265 -7.13 43.79 -34.41
N TYR A 266 -7.94 44.24 -33.47
CA TYR A 266 -9.38 44.28 -33.62
C TYR A 266 -9.67 45.33 -34.70
N SER A 267 -9.65 44.92 -35.97
CA SER A 267 -10.36 45.64 -37.01
C SER A 267 -11.84 45.32 -36.78
N PRO A 268 -12.73 46.32 -36.66
CA PRO A 268 -14.15 46.06 -36.64
C PRO A 268 -14.50 45.16 -37.84
N PRO A 269 -15.29 44.09 -37.64
CA PRO A 269 -15.64 43.19 -38.72
C PRO A 269 -16.36 43.96 -39.81
N ILE A 270 -15.84 43.90 -41.04
CA ILE A 270 -16.51 44.45 -42.22
C ILE A 270 -17.72 43.57 -42.46
N ILE A 271 -18.92 44.11 -42.23
CA ILE A 271 -20.19 43.42 -42.50
C ILE A 271 -20.55 43.70 -43.96
N ILE A 272 -20.70 42.65 -44.76
CA ILE A 272 -21.17 42.73 -46.15
C ILE A 272 -22.62 42.26 -46.17
N TYR A 273 -23.46 42.81 -47.05
CA TYR A 273 -24.86 42.41 -47.18
C TYR A 273 -25.08 41.59 -48.46
N CYS A 274 -25.98 40.60 -48.40
CA CYS A 274 -26.30 39.75 -49.53
C CYS A 274 -26.96 40.58 -50.65
N PRO A 275 -26.47 40.50 -51.91
CA PRO A 275 -27.09 41.23 -53.01
C PRO A 275 -28.51 40.74 -53.34
N GLU A 276 -28.86 39.49 -53.01
CA GLU A 276 -30.19 38.97 -53.29
C GLU A 276 -31.20 39.16 -52.15
N CYS A 277 -30.80 38.96 -50.90
CA CYS A 277 -31.75 38.98 -49.78
C CYS A 277 -31.50 40.08 -48.74
N GLY A 278 -30.43 40.87 -48.90
CA GLY A 278 -30.04 41.91 -47.93
C GLY A 278 -29.58 41.39 -46.56
N GLY A 279 -29.40 40.08 -46.39
CA GLY A 279 -28.94 39.48 -45.13
C GLY A 279 -27.47 39.79 -44.84
N PRO A 280 -27.06 40.01 -43.59
CA PRO A 280 -25.65 40.23 -43.25
C PRO A 280 -24.84 38.95 -43.47
N ILE A 281 -23.66 39.09 -44.06
CA ILE A 281 -22.76 38.00 -44.43
C ILE A 281 -21.34 38.31 -43.94
N SER A 282 -20.63 37.27 -43.52
CA SER A 282 -19.20 37.34 -43.21
C SER A 282 -18.38 37.31 -44.51
N PRO A 283 -17.38 38.18 -44.69
CA PRO A 283 -16.65 38.36 -45.95
C PRO A 283 -16.00 37.07 -46.49
N ASP A 284 -15.75 36.09 -45.63
CA ASP A 284 -15.07 34.84 -46.00
C ASP A 284 -16.04 33.68 -46.30
N THR A 285 -17.35 33.90 -46.31
CA THR A 285 -18.32 32.81 -46.57
C THR A 285 -18.65 32.68 -48.05
N PRO A 286 -18.62 31.48 -48.65
CA PRO A 286 -18.86 31.27 -50.08
C PRO A 286 -20.34 31.36 -50.51
N PHE A 287 -21.27 31.39 -49.55
CA PHE A 287 -22.70 31.49 -49.81
C PHE A 287 -23.40 32.23 -48.66
N CYS A 288 -24.52 32.88 -48.97
CA CYS A 288 -25.36 33.51 -47.97
C CYS A 288 -26.07 32.46 -47.12
N THR A 289 -25.94 32.54 -45.80
CA THR A 289 -26.63 31.63 -44.87
C THR A 289 -28.13 31.85 -44.80
N ASN A 290 -28.64 32.99 -45.30
CA ASN A 290 -30.05 33.33 -45.21
C ASN A 290 -30.86 32.90 -46.45
N CYS A 291 -30.29 32.98 -47.65
CA CYS A 291 -30.98 32.62 -48.90
C CYS A 291 -30.28 31.54 -49.75
N GLY A 292 -29.07 31.11 -49.38
CA GLY A 292 -28.31 30.11 -50.14
C GLY A 292 -27.65 30.63 -51.42
N HIS A 293 -27.77 31.92 -51.73
CA HIS A 293 -27.14 32.52 -52.91
C HIS A 293 -25.61 32.42 -52.81
N ARG A 294 -24.97 31.92 -53.88
CA ARG A 294 -23.51 31.76 -53.94
C ARG A 294 -22.86 33.11 -54.24
N LEU A 295 -21.92 33.51 -53.40
CA LEU A 295 -21.21 34.78 -53.56
C LEU A 295 -20.04 34.50 -54.50
N ASN A 296 -20.21 34.87 -55.78
CA ASN A 296 -19.12 34.81 -56.75
C ASN A 296 -18.18 35.98 -56.44
N ASN A 297 -17.03 35.65 -55.86
CA ASN A 297 -15.95 36.61 -55.62
C ASN A 297 -15.32 37.07 -56.93
#